data_AF-A0A2N6K9V6-F1
#
_entry.id   AF-A0A2N6K9V6-F1
#
_cell.length_a   1.000
_cell.length_b   1.000
_cell.length_c   1.000
_cell.angle_alpha   90.00
_cell.angle_beta   90.00
_cell.angle_gamma   90.00
#
_symmetry.space_group_name_H-M   'P 1'
#
loop_
_entity.id
_entity.type
_entity.pdbx_description
1 polymer ?
#
loop_
_entity_poly.entity_id
_entity_poly.type
_entity_poly.pdbx_seq_one_letter_code
_entity_poly.pdbx_strand_id
1 'polypeptide(L)' 'MLPAALALICADFPFIETNGKIERRIVSRYVLDQDTGGAIEGASRVDYFLGTGKQVGDRAGVTVSNGQLYYLLLKP' A
#
# COMPACT_ATOMS: atom_id res chain seq x y z
N MET A 1 -13.08 -5.74 -4.57
CA MET A 1 -12.80 -4.78 -3.48
C MET A 1 -14.06 -4.51 -2.70
N LEU A 2 -13.92 -4.14 -1.43
CA LEU A 2 -15.02 -3.73 -0.55
C LEU A 2 -14.93 -2.20 -0.42
N PRO A 3 -15.69 -1.43 -1.22
CA PRO A 3 -15.53 0.02 -1.25
C PRO A 3 -15.69 0.65 0.14
N ALA A 4 -14.77 1.57 0.45
CA ALA A 4 -14.64 2.27 1.72
C ALA A 4 -14.37 1.39 2.96
N ALA A 5 -14.03 0.10 2.79
CA ALA A 5 -13.73 -0.76 3.92
C ALA A 5 -12.41 -0.37 4.61
N LEU A 6 -12.41 -0.45 5.94
CA LEU A 6 -11.21 -0.31 6.75
C LEU A 6 -10.40 -1.60 6.68
N ALA A 7 -9.11 -1.47 6.38
CA ALA A 7 -8.17 -2.57 6.39
C ALA A 7 -6.86 -2.21 7.12
N LEU A 8 -6.14 -3.24 7.53
CA LEU A 8 -4.76 -3.15 8.01
C LEU A 8 -3.85 -3.76 6.94
N ILE A 9 -2.87 -3.00 6.46
CA ILE A 9 -1.80 -3.53 5.61
C ILE A 9 -0.55 -3.80 6.45
N CYS A 10 0.14 -4.90 6.15
CA CYS A 10 1.48 -5.21 6.64
C CYS A 10 2.35 -5.60 5.44
N ALA A 11 3.31 -4.77 5.05
CA ALA A 11 4.16 -5.06 3.90
C ALA A 11 5.49 -4.31 3.96
N ASP A 12 6.44 -4.77 3.14
CA ASP A 12 7.72 -4.11 2.92
C ASP A 12 7.55 -2.89 1.99
N PHE A 13 7.92 -1.70 2.45
CA PHE A 13 7.90 -0.48 1.66
C PHE A 13 9.31 0.13 1.53
N PRO A 14 9.65 0.66 0.34
CA PRO A 14 10.88 1.42 0.14
C PRO A 14 10.71 2.84 0.68
N PHE A 15 11.70 3.31 1.44
CA PHE A 15 11.84 4.69 1.92
C PHE A 15 13.13 5.28 1.35
N ILE A 16 13.07 6.52 0.88
CA ILE A 16 14.24 7.23 0.38
C ILE A 16 14.81 8.03 1.55
N GLU A 17 16.02 7.69 1.97
CA GLU A 17 16.76 8.41 3.00
C GLU A 17 17.37 9.71 2.45
N THR A 18 17.75 10.63 3.34
CA THR A 18 18.31 11.95 2.95
C THR A 18 19.58 11.84 2.08
N ASN A 19 20.30 10.73 2.17
CA ASN A 19 21.49 10.43 1.35
C ASN A 19 21.17 9.76 -0.01
N GLY A 20 19.89 9.62 -0.37
CA GLY A 20 19.44 8.98 -1.61
C GLY A 20 19.46 7.46 -1.62
N LYS A 21 19.82 6.80 -0.50
CA LYS A 21 19.71 5.34 -0.37
C LYS A 21 18.25 4.93 -0.17
N ILE A 22 17.89 3.80 -0.76
CA ILE A 22 16.59 3.15 -0.50
C ILE A 22 16.75 2.22 0.69
N GLU A 23 16.02 2.50 1.76
CA GLU A 23 15.87 1.59 2.90
C GLU A 23 14.49 0.94 2.84
N ARG A 24 14.45 -0.38 3.01
CA ARG A 24 13.19 -1.13 3.06
C ARG A 24 12.77 -1.34 4.51
N ARG A 25 11.51 -1.02 4.81
CA ARG A 25 10.94 -1.14 6.15
C ARG A 25 9.59 -1.84 6.07
N ILE A 26 9.35 -2.77 7.00
CA ILE A 26 8.02 -3.30 7.22
C ILE A 26 7.15 -2.20 7.81
N VAL A 27 6.06 -1.87 7.13
CA VAL A 27 5.07 -0.92 7.63
C VAL A 27 3.80 -1.66 8.01
N SER A 28 3.16 -1.21 9.08
CA SER A 28 1.81 -1.63 9.45
C SER A 28 0.92 -0.39 9.57
N ARG A 29 -0.13 -0.30 8.74
CA ARG A 29 -0.96 0.91 8.63
C ARG A 29 -2.42 0.57 8.40
N TYR A 30 -3.30 1.36 9.00
CA TYR A 30 -4.70 1.38 8.61
C TYR A 30 -4.86 2.09 7.26
N VAL A 31 -5.66 1.51 6.39
CA VAL A 31 -5.95 2.01 5.04
C VAL A 31 -7.44 1.87 4.74
N LEU A 32 -7.91 2.67 3.77
CA LEU A 32 -9.26 2.57 3.23
C LEU A 32 -9.20 2.12 1.78
N ASP A 33 -10.09 1.20 1.42
CA ASP A 33 -10.31 0.72 0.05
C ASP A 33 -11.11 1.76 -0.76
N GLN A 34 -10.45 2.77 -1.34
CA GLN A 34 -11.11 3.95 -1.95
C GLN A 34 -11.01 4.06 -3.47
N ASP A 35 -10.18 3.26 -4.12
CA ASP A 35 -9.91 3.37 -5.55
C ASP A 35 -9.84 1.99 -6.21
N THR A 36 -10.10 1.95 -7.52
CA THR A 36 -10.07 0.71 -8.32
C THR A 36 -9.29 0.94 -9.61
N GLY A 37 -8.56 -0.08 -10.06
CA GLY A 37 -7.80 -0.03 -11.29
C GLY A 37 -8.02 -1.30 -12.09
N GLY A 38 -8.17 -1.19 -13.41
CA GLY A 38 -8.40 -2.35 -14.28
C GLY A 38 -7.28 -3.40 -14.24
N ALA A 39 -6.07 -3.04 -13.78
CA ALA A 39 -4.95 -3.97 -13.60
C ALA A 39 -4.90 -4.63 -12.21
N ILE A 40 -5.76 -4.21 -11.27
CA ILE A 40 -5.84 -4.72 -9.90
C ILE A 40 -6.99 -5.72 -9.85
N GLU A 41 -6.70 -6.95 -10.28
CA GLU A 41 -7.69 -8.02 -10.37
C GLU A 41 -7.55 -9.01 -9.21
N GLY A 42 -8.70 -9.40 -8.64
CA GLY A 42 -8.79 -10.38 -7.56
C GLY A 42 -8.47 -9.82 -6.17
N ALA A 43 -8.58 -10.68 -5.15
CA ALA A 43 -8.38 -10.29 -3.75
C ALA A 43 -6.90 -10.28 -3.31
N SER A 44 -5.99 -10.77 -4.15
CA SER A 44 -4.57 -10.95 -3.83
C SER A 44 -3.72 -9.73 -4.13
N ARG A 45 -4.26 -8.72 -4.83
CA ARG A 45 -3.52 -7.55 -5.30
C ARG A 45 -4.18 -6.26 -4.83
N VAL A 46 -3.36 -5.30 -4.43
CA VAL A 46 -3.77 -3.94 -4.09
C VAL A 46 -2.80 -2.95 -4.71
N ASP A 47 -3.29 -1.74 -4.98
CA ASP A 47 -2.44 -0.59 -5.27
C ASP A 47 -2.43 0.33 -4.05
N TYR A 48 -1.25 0.71 -3.59
CA TYR A 48 -1.10 1.53 -2.38
C TYR A 48 -0.79 2.97 -2.78
N PHE A 49 -1.73 3.87 -2.51
CA PHE A 49 -1.52 5.29 -2.74
C PHE A 49 -0.49 5.87 -1.77
N LEU A 50 0.69 6.22 -2.30
CA LEU A 50 1.82 6.72 -1.51
C LEU A 50 1.80 8.23 -1.25
N GLY A 51 0.91 8.97 -1.90
CA GLY A 51 0.85 10.44 -1.89
C GLY A 51 1.09 11.04 -3.28
N THR A 52 1.42 12.33 -3.33
CA THR A 52 1.64 13.09 -4.57
C THR A 52 3.04 13.71 -4.62
N GLY A 53 3.50 14.06 -5.83
CA GLY A 53 4.80 14.72 -6.07
C GLY A 53 5.89 13.80 -6.61
N LYS A 54 6.95 14.39 -7.18
CA LYS A 54 7.98 13.66 -7.94
C LYS A 54 8.67 12.56 -7.12
N GLN A 55 9.14 12.88 -5.92
CA GLN A 55 9.84 11.92 -5.05
C GLN A 55 8.94 10.74 -4.64
N VAL A 56 7.64 10.99 -4.49
CA VAL A 56 6.65 9.96 -4.17
C VAL A 56 6.40 9.06 -5.38
N GLY A 57 6.34 9.63 -6.59
CA GLY A 57 6.25 8.87 -7.84
C GLY A 57 7.46 7.97 -8.07
N ASP A 58 8.67 8.49 -7.84
CA ASP A 58 9.91 7.71 -7.91
C ASP A 58 9.89 6.54 -6.91
N ARG A 59 9.35 6.76 -5.70
CA ARG A 59 9.14 5.72 -4.68
C ARG A 59 8.07 4.70 -5.08
N ALA A 60 6.96 5.15 -5.67
CA ALA A 60 5.88 4.29 -6.12
C ALA A 60 6.34 3.33 -7.22
N GLY A 61 7.17 3.79 -8.15
CA GLY A 61 7.71 2.96 -9.23
C GLY A 61 8.56 1.77 -8.77
N VAL A 62 9.08 1.79 -7.54
CA VAL A 62 9.89 0.70 -6.96
C VAL A 62 9.17 -0.05 -5.84
N THR A 63 7.90 0.29 -5.56
CA THR A 63 7.08 -0.37 -4.52
C THR A 63 6.40 -1.59 -5.11
N VAL A 64 7.12 -2.72 -5.06
CA VAL A 64 6.59 -4.05 -5.38
C VAL A 64 7.06 -5.00 -4.30
N SER A 65 6.11 -5.53 -3.51
CA SER A 65 6.38 -6.48 -2.44
C SER A 65 5.17 -7.38 -2.18
N ASN A 66 5.45 -8.56 -1.65
CA ASN A 66 4.41 -9.40 -1.04
C ASN A 66 4.16 -8.92 0.38
N GLY A 67 2.90 -8.96 0.81
CA GLY A 67 2.49 -8.57 2.15
C GLY A 67 1.14 -9.15 2.52
N GLN A 68 0.57 -8.65 3.61
CA GLN A 68 -0.75 -9.06 4.08
C GLN A 68 -1.70 -7.87 4.14
N LEU A 69 -2.94 -8.12 3.74
CA LEU A 69 -4.06 -7.18 3.89
C LEU A 69 -5.16 -7.86 4.70
N TYR A 70 -5.59 -7.20 5.78
CA TYR A 70 -6.65 -7.70 6.65
C TYR A 70 -7.80 -6.71 6.63
N TYR A 71 -8.97 -7.13 6.16
CA TYR A 71 -10.19 -6.34 6.28
C TYR A 71 -10.76 -6.47 7.70
N LEU A 72 -11.07 -5.32 8.31
CA LEU A 72 -11.64 -5.27 9.65
C LEU A 72 -13.16 -5.26 9.56
N LEU A 73 -13.76 -6.39 9.93
CA LEU A 73 -15.21 -6.54 10.01
C LEU A 73 -15.67 -6.40 11.46
N LEU A 74 -16.76 -5.66 11.67
CA LEU A 74 -17.38 -5.58 12.99
C LEU A 74 -17.88 -6.98 13.39
N LYS A 75 -17.56 -7.36 14.63
CA LYS A 75 -18.17 -8.54 15.23
C LYS A 75 -19.68 -8.25 15.41
N PRO A 76 -20.56 -9.16 14.97
CA PRO A 76 -22.00 -9.00 15.17
C PRO A 76 -22.39 -9.03 16.65
#